data_AF-A0AAA9SNT6-F1
#
_entry.id   AF-A0AAA9SNT6-F1
#
_cell.length_a   1.000
_cell.length_b   1.000
_cell.length_c   1.000
_cell.angle_alpha   90.00
_cell.angle_beta   90.00
_cell.angle_gamma   90.00
#
_symmetry.space_group_name_H-M   'P 1'
#
loop_
_entity.id
_entity.type
_entity.pdbx_description
1 polymer ?
#
loop_
_entity_poly.entity_id
_entity_poly.type
_entity_poly.pdbx_seq_one_letter_code
_entity_poly.pdbx_strand_id
1 'polypeptide(L)'
;MAESEEELKSLLMKVKEESEMFGLKLNIQKTKIMASGPITSWELDGETVETGSDFIFLGSKITADGDCSHEIKRHLLLGRKVMTNLDSILKSRDSILPAKVCLVKAMVFPVVMYGCETIHDCWTVYGPQLDHKEN
;
A
#
# COMPACT_ATOMS: atom_id res chain seq x y z
N MET A 1 9.98 -8.97 6.86
CA MET A 1 10.53 -9.13 5.49
C MET A 1 11.46 -10.33 5.51
N ALA A 2 11.70 -10.95 4.38
CA ALA A 2 12.68 -12.02 4.25
C ALA A 2 13.95 -11.44 3.63
N GLU A 3 15.12 -11.90 4.07
CA GLU A 3 16.42 -11.48 3.55
C GLU A 3 16.83 -12.29 2.31
N SER A 4 16.26 -13.47 2.11
CA SER A 4 16.56 -14.34 0.97
C SER A 4 15.32 -14.96 0.30
N GLU A 5 15.53 -15.47 -0.92
CA GLU A 5 14.53 -16.19 -1.70
C GLU A 5 14.02 -17.44 -0.93
N GLU A 6 14.95 -18.19 -0.35
CA GLU A 6 14.70 -19.42 0.40
C GLU A 6 13.95 -19.16 1.71
N GLU A 7 14.33 -18.08 2.41
CA GLU A 7 13.63 -17.69 3.64
C GLU A 7 12.18 -17.33 3.34
N LEU A 8 11.93 -16.54 2.29
CA LEU A 8 10.58 -16.19 1.86
C LEU A 8 9.76 -17.44 1.47
N LYS A 9 10.35 -18.40 0.75
CA LYS A 9 9.69 -19.69 0.44
C LYS A 9 9.30 -20.43 1.71
N SER A 10 10.22 -20.52 2.68
CA SER A 10 9.97 -21.21 3.94
C SER A 10 8.84 -20.56 4.76
N LEU A 11 8.79 -19.22 4.77
CA LEU A 11 7.76 -18.46 5.47
C LEU A 11 6.39 -18.68 4.83
N LEU A 12 6.30 -18.63 3.49
CA LEU A 12 5.06 -18.87 2.76
C LEU A 12 4.53 -20.29 2.99
N MET A 13 5.41 -21.30 2.98
CA MET A 13 5.02 -22.68 3.27
C MET A 13 4.48 -22.84 4.69
N LYS A 14 5.15 -22.27 5.69
CA LYS A 14 4.67 -22.30 7.08
C LYS A 14 3.31 -21.61 7.24
N VAL A 15 3.15 -20.41 6.65
CA VAL A 15 1.87 -19.68 6.69
C VAL A 15 0.76 -20.49 6.06
N LYS A 16 1.04 -21.19 4.96
CA LYS A 16 0.09 -22.08 4.29
C LYS A 16 -0.30 -23.26 5.20
N GLU A 17 0.68 -24.02 5.71
CA GLU A 17 0.44 -25.19 6.58
C GLU A 17 -0.37 -24.83 7.84
N GLU A 18 0.00 -23.73 8.50
CA GLU A 18 -0.74 -23.22 9.67
C GLU A 18 -2.15 -22.77 9.28
N SER A 19 -2.32 -22.07 8.15
CA SER A 19 -3.63 -21.64 7.67
C SER A 19 -4.55 -22.84 7.39
N GLU A 20 -4.01 -23.90 6.79
CA GLU A 20 -4.75 -25.13 6.48
C GLU A 20 -5.21 -25.84 7.75
N MET A 21 -4.42 -25.81 8.83
CA MET A 21 -4.84 -26.33 10.13
C MET A 21 -6.10 -25.63 10.67
N PHE A 22 -6.28 -24.34 10.37
CA PHE A 22 -7.48 -23.57 10.70
C PHE A 22 -8.58 -23.62 9.62
N GLY A 23 -8.43 -24.48 8.60
CA GLY A 23 -9.39 -24.62 7.50
C GLY A 23 -9.36 -23.45 6.50
N LEU A 24 -8.30 -22.64 6.50
CA LEU A 24 -8.09 -21.54 5.57
C LEU A 24 -7.16 -21.98 4.43
N LYS A 25 -7.40 -21.48 3.21
CA LYS A 25 -6.55 -21.72 2.05
C LYS A 25 -5.89 -20.43 1.59
N LEU A 26 -4.58 -20.48 1.35
CA LEU A 26 -3.85 -19.38 0.75
C LEU A 26 -4.28 -19.19 -0.70
N ASN A 27 -4.70 -17.97 -1.05
CA ASN A 27 -5.11 -17.64 -2.42
C ASN A 27 -3.90 -17.16 -3.22
N ILE A 28 -3.29 -18.07 -3.97
CA ILE A 28 -2.05 -17.83 -4.71
C ILE A 28 -2.22 -16.71 -5.73
N GLN A 29 -3.38 -16.63 -6.42
CA GLN A 29 -3.69 -15.58 -7.39
C GLN A 29 -3.80 -14.17 -6.78
N LYS A 30 -4.06 -14.06 -5.47
CA LYS A 30 -4.07 -12.78 -4.74
C LYS A 30 -2.74 -12.49 -4.06
N THR A 31 -1.85 -13.47 -3.97
CA THR A 31 -0.53 -13.32 -3.38
C THR A 31 0.43 -12.77 -4.42
N LYS A 32 1.13 -11.70 -4.05
CA LYS A 32 2.11 -11.03 -4.89
C LYS A 32 3.45 -10.96 -4.16
N ILE A 33 4.53 -11.26 -4.87
CA ILE A 33 5.89 -11.12 -4.37
C ILE A 33 6.49 -9.82 -4.90
N MET A 34 7.14 -9.08 -4.00
CA MET A 34 7.87 -7.87 -4.30
C MET A 34 9.25 -7.96 -3.63
N ALA A 35 10.30 -7.61 -4.35
CA ALA A 35 11.66 -7.55 -3.82
C ALA A 35 12.40 -6.33 -4.38
N SER A 36 13.42 -5.90 -3.65
CA SER A 36 14.30 -4.80 -4.06
C SER A 36 15.32 -5.21 -5.15
N GLY A 37 15.50 -6.51 -5.37
CA GLY A 37 16.40 -7.09 -6.38
C GLY A 37 15.68 -7.90 -7.46
N PRO A 38 16.41 -8.38 -8.49
CA PRO A 38 15.83 -9.26 -9.50
C PRO A 38 15.32 -10.55 -8.86
N ILE A 39 14.04 -10.86 -9.07
CA ILE A 39 13.44 -12.13 -8.67
C ILE A 39 13.31 -13.01 -9.91
N THR A 40 13.65 -14.29 -9.75
CA THR A 40 13.31 -15.33 -10.71
C THR A 40 11.79 -15.57 -10.76
N SER A 41 11.28 -16.25 -11.78
CA SER A 41 9.88 -16.70 -11.76
C SER A 41 9.66 -17.69 -10.61
N TRP A 42 8.58 -17.52 -9.85
CA TRP A 42 8.27 -18.35 -8.69
C TRP A 42 6.98 -19.13 -8.86
N GLU A 43 6.98 -20.37 -8.37
CA GLU A 43 5.81 -21.23 -8.35
C GLU A 43 5.55 -21.76 -6.94
N LEU A 44 4.28 -21.80 -6.55
CA LEU A 44 3.79 -22.42 -5.32
C LEU A 44 2.66 -23.38 -5.71
N ASP A 45 2.75 -24.64 -5.31
CA ASP A 45 1.80 -25.71 -5.72
C ASP A 45 1.61 -25.86 -7.24
N GLY A 46 2.62 -25.50 -8.04
CA GLY A 46 2.53 -25.50 -9.51
C GLY A 46 1.73 -24.33 -10.09
N GLU A 47 1.30 -23.37 -9.27
CA GLU A 47 0.77 -22.08 -9.71
C GLU A 47 1.86 -21.01 -9.65
N THR A 48 2.02 -20.23 -10.72
CA THR A 48 2.97 -19.12 -10.74
C THR A 48 2.48 -17.98 -9.85
N VAL A 49 3.32 -17.54 -8.91
CA VAL A 49 3.03 -16.40 -8.05
C VAL A 49 3.33 -15.11 -8.81
N GLU A 50 2.44 -14.12 -8.74
CA GLU A 50 2.67 -12.83 -9.40
C GLU A 50 3.88 -12.13 -8.75
N THR A 51 4.88 -11.79 -9.57
CA THR A 51 5.96 -10.88 -9.17
C THR A 51 5.66 -9.50 -9.71
N GLY A 52 5.75 -8.46 -8.88
CA GLY A 52 5.66 -7.10 -9.41
C GLY A 52 6.40 -6.04 -8.61
N SER A 53 6.54 -4.89 -9.24
CA SER A 53 7.26 -3.72 -8.74
C SER A 53 6.45 -2.86 -7.78
N ASP A 54 5.14 -3.10 -7.69
CA ASP A 54 4.22 -2.38 -6.83
C ASP A 54 3.08 -3.27 -6.30
N PHE A 55 2.56 -2.90 -5.14
CA PHE A 55 1.43 -3.58 -4.51
C PHE A 55 0.59 -2.61 -3.68
N ILE A 56 -0.73 -2.83 -3.64
CA ILE A 56 -1.64 -2.05 -2.80
C ILE A 56 -1.82 -2.79 -1.46
N PHE A 57 -1.14 -2.33 -0.42
CA PHE A 57 -1.28 -2.85 0.93
C PHE A 57 -2.14 -1.90 1.77
N LEU A 58 -3.24 -2.42 2.35
CA LEU A 58 -4.16 -1.63 3.19
C LEU A 58 -4.61 -0.30 2.55
N GLY A 59 -4.86 -0.31 1.23
CA GLY A 59 -5.26 0.87 0.47
C GLY A 59 -4.11 1.80 0.07
N SER A 60 -2.88 1.49 0.52
CA SER A 60 -1.67 2.23 0.21
C SER A 60 -0.84 1.58 -0.89
N LYS A 61 -0.37 2.35 -1.86
CA LYS A 61 0.57 1.86 -2.88
C LYS A 61 1.99 1.85 -2.34
N ILE A 62 2.60 0.67 -2.31
CA ILE A 62 4.00 0.45 -1.99
C ILE A 62 4.72 0.08 -3.28
N THR A 63 5.89 0.66 -3.52
CA THR A 63 6.74 0.38 -4.66
C THR A 63 8.06 -0.25 -4.20
N ALA A 64 8.65 -1.09 -5.03
CA ALA A 64 9.88 -1.82 -4.73
C ALA A 64 11.13 -0.92 -4.62
N ASP A 65 11.07 0.26 -5.25
CA ASP A 65 12.11 1.31 -5.19
C ASP A 65 11.97 2.22 -3.95
N GLY A 66 10.92 2.04 -3.14
CA GLY A 66 10.62 2.87 -1.98
C GLY A 66 10.10 4.28 -2.30
N ASP A 67 9.82 4.60 -3.57
CA ASP A 67 9.33 5.93 -3.95
C ASP A 67 7.87 6.17 -3.55
N CYS A 68 7.68 6.92 -2.46
CA CYS A 68 6.35 7.34 -2.01
C CYS A 68 5.70 8.43 -2.89
N SER A 69 6.42 9.02 -3.86
CA SER A 69 5.88 10.13 -4.67
C SER A 69 4.65 9.72 -5.48
N HIS A 70 4.63 8.49 -5.97
CA HIS A 70 3.50 7.92 -6.72
C HIS A 70 2.25 7.83 -5.86
N GLU A 71 2.41 7.46 -4.59
CA GLU A 71 1.29 7.31 -3.68
C GLU A 71 0.76 8.65 -3.18
N ILE A 72 1.65 9.59 -2.86
CA ILE A 72 1.28 10.96 -2.51
C ILE A 72 0.48 11.60 -3.66
N LYS A 73 0.94 11.42 -4.91
CA LYS A 73 0.21 11.89 -6.09
C LYS A 73 -1.17 11.24 -6.21
N ARG A 74 -1.29 9.93 -5.97
CA ARG A 74 -2.58 9.20 -5.99
C ARG A 74 -3.57 9.77 -4.97
N HIS A 75 -3.15 9.93 -3.71
CA HIS A 75 -4.00 10.51 -2.67
C HIS A 75 -4.41 11.96 -2.96
N LEU A 76 -3.50 12.77 -3.53
CA LEU A 76 -3.83 14.13 -3.95
C LEU A 76 -4.87 14.16 -5.07
N LEU A 77 -4.78 13.25 -6.06
CA LEU A 77 -5.78 13.11 -7.11
C LEU A 77 -7.14 12.65 -6.57
N LEU A 78 -7.16 11.73 -5.61
CA LEU A 78 -8.38 11.31 -4.92
C LEU A 78 -9.00 12.46 -4.12
N GLY A 79 -8.20 13.20 -3.35
CA GLY A 79 -8.65 14.38 -2.62
C GLY A 79 -9.22 15.46 -3.56
N ARG A 80 -8.57 15.70 -4.70
CA ARG A 80 -9.08 16.60 -5.74
C ARG A 80 -10.43 16.15 -6.27
N LYS A 81 -10.62 14.85 -6.52
CA LYS A 81 -11.89 14.29 -6.99
C LYS A 81 -13.01 14.53 -5.98
N VAL A 82 -12.75 14.32 -4.69
CA VAL A 82 -13.72 14.63 -3.63
C VAL A 82 -14.03 16.13 -3.60
N MET A 83 -13.00 16.97 -3.69
CA MET A 83 -13.18 18.42 -3.73
C MET A 83 -14.04 18.87 -4.91
N THR A 84 -13.84 18.31 -6.11
CA THR A 84 -14.68 18.62 -7.28
C THR A 84 -16.12 18.16 -7.12
N ASN A 85 -16.36 17.05 -6.42
CA ASN A 85 -17.72 16.58 -6.11
C ASN A 85 -18.45 17.52 -5.13
N LEU A 86 -17.70 18.26 -4.29
CA LEU A 86 -18.23 19.21 -3.32
C LEU A 86 -18.27 20.66 -3.85
N ASP A 87 -17.83 20.90 -5.08
CA ASP A 87 -17.60 22.24 -5.63
C ASP A 87 -18.83 23.15 -5.56
N SER A 88 -20.01 22.62 -5.92
CA SER A 88 -21.27 23.36 -5.87
C SER A 88 -21.66 23.77 -4.44
N ILE A 89 -21.47 22.88 -3.47
CA ILE A 89 -21.76 23.12 -2.05
C ILE A 89 -20.80 24.18 -1.50
N LEU A 90 -19.50 24.04 -1.80
CA LEU A 90 -18.48 24.97 -1.32
C LEU A 90 -18.61 26.37 -1.94
N LYS A 91 -19.13 26.47 -3.17
CA LYS A 91 -19.41 27.74 -3.85
C LYS A 91 -20.76 28.38 -3.48
N SER A 92 -21.69 27.63 -2.88
CA SER A 92 -22.99 28.16 -2.47
C SER A 92 -22.85 29.31 -1.45
N ARG A 93 -23.64 30.37 -1.57
CA ARG A 93 -23.64 31.49 -0.61
C ARG A 93 -24.45 31.18 0.66
N ASP A 94 -25.37 30.22 0.57
CA ASP A 94 -26.35 29.91 1.59
C ASP A 94 -25.80 29.06 2.75
N SER A 95 -24.59 28.51 2.61
CA SER A 95 -23.95 27.71 3.66
C SER A 95 -22.95 28.51 4.48
N ILE A 96 -23.06 28.37 5.80
CA ILE A 96 -22.22 29.04 6.80
C ILE A 96 -20.77 28.51 6.68
N LEU A 97 -19.79 29.41 6.68
CA LEU A 97 -18.36 29.08 6.50
C LEU A 97 -17.86 27.95 7.43
N PRO A 98 -18.16 27.96 8.74
CA PRO A 98 -17.89 26.83 9.65
C PRO A 98 -18.33 25.46 9.13
N ALA A 99 -19.51 25.35 8.52
CA ALA A 99 -20.04 24.09 8.00
C ALA A 99 -19.22 23.61 6.79
N LYS A 100 -18.79 24.51 5.90
CA LYS A 100 -17.91 24.20 4.77
C LYS A 100 -16.55 23.69 5.24
N VAL A 101 -15.97 24.34 6.25
CA VAL A 101 -14.70 23.92 6.84
C VAL A 101 -14.84 22.53 7.48
N CYS A 102 -15.93 22.29 8.22
CA CYS A 102 -16.23 20.99 8.79
C CYS A 102 -16.36 19.91 7.69
N LEU A 103 -17.08 20.21 6.60
CA LEU A 103 -17.27 19.30 5.48
C LEU A 103 -15.94 18.91 4.81
N VAL A 104 -15.07 19.89 4.52
CA VAL A 104 -13.74 19.63 3.93
C VAL A 104 -12.89 18.78 4.88
N LYS A 105 -12.88 19.09 6.18
CA LYS A 105 -12.15 18.31 7.20
C LYS A 105 -12.69 16.88 7.36
N ALA A 106 -13.99 16.67 7.18
CA ALA A 106 -14.61 15.36 7.34
C ALA A 106 -14.47 14.48 6.09
N MET A 107 -14.44 15.07 4.89
CA MET A 107 -14.51 14.31 3.64
C MET A 107 -13.22 14.33 2.81
N VAL A 108 -12.51 15.46 2.78
CA VAL A 108 -11.32 15.63 1.93
C VAL A 108 -10.06 15.27 2.69
N PHE A 109 -9.93 15.73 3.93
CA PHE A 109 -8.72 15.51 4.73
C PHE A 109 -8.43 14.02 4.97
N PRO A 110 -9.40 13.16 5.34
CA PRO A 110 -9.12 11.74 5.52
C PRO A 110 -8.61 11.08 4.24
N VAL A 111 -9.17 11.45 3.08
CA VAL A 111 -8.77 10.89 1.78
C VAL A 111 -7.34 11.27 1.40
N VAL A 112 -6.90 12.48 1.76
CA VAL A 112 -5.52 12.93 1.48
C VAL A 112 -4.54 12.41 2.54
N MET A 113 -4.94 12.36 3.80
CA MET A 113 -4.06 12.07 4.94
C MET A 113 -3.93 10.58 5.26
N TYR A 114 -4.83 9.72 4.79
CA TYR A 114 -4.74 8.28 5.03
C TYR A 114 -3.41 7.68 4.54
N GLY A 115 -2.84 8.23 3.47
CA GLY A 115 -1.51 7.82 2.97
C GLY A 115 -0.32 8.34 3.77
N CYS A 116 -0.52 9.15 4.83
CA CYS A 116 0.58 9.67 5.65
C CYS A 116 1.12 8.63 6.65
N GLU A 117 0.30 7.67 7.08
CA GLU A 117 0.75 6.53 7.90
C GLU A 117 1.70 5.63 7.09
N THR A 118 1.45 5.50 5.79
CA THR A 118 2.31 4.77 4.85
C THR A 118 3.72 5.35 4.75
N ILE A 119 3.92 6.64 4.99
CA ILE A 119 5.26 7.27 4.95
C ILE A 119 6.10 6.82 6.16
N HIS A 120 5.46 6.68 7.34
CA HIS A 120 6.11 6.13 8.53
C HIS A 120 6.40 4.63 8.35
N ASP A 121 5.47 3.88 7.74
CA ASP A 121 5.65 2.46 7.50
C ASP A 121 6.68 2.19 6.40
N CYS A 122 6.75 3.02 5.35
CA CYS A 122 7.79 2.91 4.31
C CYS A 122 9.19 3.15 4.90
N TRP A 123 9.35 4.15 5.78
CA TRP A 123 10.61 4.37 6.51
C TRP A 123 10.95 3.21 7.46
N THR A 124 9.96 2.68 8.17
CA THR A 124 10.17 1.57 9.11
C THR A 124 10.50 0.26 8.38
N VAL A 125 9.91 0.04 7.21
CA VAL A 125 10.07 -1.18 6.39
C VAL A 125 11.34 -1.13 5.54
N TYR A 126 11.71 0.02 4.96
CA TYR A 126 12.87 0.15 4.06
C TYR A 126 14.08 0.89 4.65
N GLY A 127 13.92 1.62 5.76
CA GLY A 127 15.02 2.32 6.43
C GLY A 127 16.24 1.43 6.71
N PRO A 128 16.08 0.20 7.24
CA PRO A 128 17.20 -0.70 7.50
C PRO A 128 17.94 -1.17 6.24
N GLN A 129 17.31 -1.12 5.06
CA GLN A 129 17.89 -1.61 3.80
C GLN A 129 18.72 -0.53 3.08
N LEU A 130 18.47 0.75 3.36
CA LEU A 130 19.22 1.87 2.79
C LEU A 130 20.54 2.11 3.53
N ASP A 131 20.58 1.91 4.85
CA ASP A 131 21.80 2.06 5.68
C ASP A 131 22.89 1.03 5.33
N HIS A 132 22.52 -0.13 4.79
CA HIS A 132 23.47 -1.16 4.35
C HIS A 132 24.11 -0.90 2.97
N LYS A 133 23.65 0.10 2.21
CA LYS A 133 24.28 0.50 0.94
C LYS A 133 25.31 1.64 1.10
N GLU A 134 25.43 2.23 2.29
CA GLU A 134 26.37 3.33 2.56
C GLU A 134 27.63 2.92 3.35
N ASN A 135 27.84 1.62 3.62
CA ASN A 135 29.08 1.10 4.24
C ASN A 135 29.76 0.02 3.40
#